data_AF-A0A117RH18-F1
#
_entry.id   AF-A0A117RH18-F1
#
_cell.length_a   1.000
_cell.length_b   1.000
_cell.length_c   1.000
_cell.angle_alpha   90.00
_cell.angle_beta   90.00
_cell.angle_gamma   90.00
#
_symmetry.space_group_name_H-M   'P 1'
#
loop_
_entity.id
_entity.type
_entity.pdbx_description
1 polymer ?
#
loop_
_entity_poly.entity_id
_entity_poly.type
_entity_poly.pdbx_seq_one_letter_code
_entity_poly.pdbx_strand_id
1 'polypeptide(L)'
;MGAEIVIDGPSGHVLRMPRTADESGLDGFLVATSLDRFLAMVTWWIAGRRILGTLENQDEDHLFRQHIEDAVWEIDAAGAQSEAWTYALHND
;
A
#
# COMPACT_ATOMS: atom_id res chain seq x y z
N MET A 1 13.36 -5.33 -9.25
CA MET A 1 14.20 -4.25 -8.66
C MET A 1 13.30 -3.06 -8.40
N GLY A 2 13.05 -2.71 -7.14
CA GLY A 2 11.89 -1.89 -6.70
C GLY A 2 11.98 -0.40 -7.02
N ALA A 3 10.82 0.26 -7.05
CA ALA A 3 10.71 1.72 -6.95
C ALA A 3 11.20 2.20 -5.57
N GLU A 4 11.77 3.41 -5.49
CA GLU A 4 12.23 3.98 -4.22
C GLU A 4 11.04 4.51 -3.40
N ILE A 5 11.10 4.33 -2.08
CA ILE A 5 10.19 4.97 -1.13
C ILE A 5 10.92 6.14 -0.50
N VAL A 6 10.35 7.33 -0.62
CA VAL A 6 10.93 8.58 -0.11
C VAL A 6 9.94 9.27 0.84
N ILE A 7 10.47 10.14 1.70
CA ILE A 7 9.66 11.03 2.53
C ILE A 7 9.85 12.43 1.97
N ASP A 8 8.76 13.06 1.54
CA ASP A 8 8.77 14.46 1.13
C ASP A 8 8.95 15.35 2.37
N GLY A 9 9.99 16.17 2.37
CA GLY A 9 10.38 16.97 3.53
C GLY A 9 9.32 18.01 3.95
N PRO A 10 8.79 18.82 3.03
CA PRO A 10 7.76 19.83 3.35
C PRO A 10 6.43 19.26 3.82
N SER A 11 5.92 18.19 3.20
CA SER A 11 4.61 17.62 3.56
C SER A 11 4.68 16.50 4.61
N GLY A 12 5.83 15.84 4.74
CA GLY A 12 5.96 14.59 5.51
C GLY A 12 5.31 13.38 4.83
N HIS A 13 4.78 13.54 3.61
CA HIS A 13 4.18 12.45 2.85
C HIS A 13 5.22 11.39 2.52
N VAL A 14 4.80 10.13 2.56
CA VAL A 14 5.57 9.01 2.04
C VAL A 14 5.14 8.77 0.60
N LEU A 15 6.11 8.80 -0.32
CA LEU A 15 5.90 8.69 -1.76
C LEU A 15 6.66 7.49 -2.31
N ARG A 16 6.08 6.86 -3.33
CA ARG A 16 6.75 5.86 -4.17
C ARG A 16 7.17 6.51 -5.49
N MET A 17 8.46 6.59 -5.74
CA MET A 17 9.00 7.23 -6.94
C MET A 17 8.96 6.30 -8.16
N PRO A 18 8.49 6.78 -9.34
CA PRO A 18 8.64 6.04 -10.60
C PRO A 18 10.11 5.75 -10.91
N ARG A 19 10.38 4.69 -11.67
CA ARG A 19 11.79 4.32 -12.01
C ARG A 19 12.37 5.20 -13.11
N THR A 20 11.53 5.72 -13.99
CA THR A 20 11.93 6.53 -15.14
C THR A 20 11.07 7.78 -15.23
N ALA A 21 11.69 8.91 -15.58
CA ALA A 21 11.02 10.21 -15.70
C ALA A 21 9.88 10.23 -16.74
N ASP A 22 9.87 9.27 -17.66
CA ASP A 22 8.83 9.10 -18.70
C ASP A 22 7.55 8.44 -18.18
N GLU A 23 7.56 7.84 -16.98
CA GLU A 23 6.35 7.37 -16.29
C GLU A 23 5.73 8.54 -15.52
N SER A 24 5.12 9.48 -16.24
CA SER A 24 4.20 10.51 -15.72
C SER A 24 4.67 11.25 -14.46
N GLY A 25 5.57 12.21 -14.63
CA GLY A 25 5.76 13.30 -13.67
C GLY A 25 6.60 12.94 -12.43
N LEU A 26 7.48 13.84 -12.06
CA LEU A 26 8.44 13.71 -10.96
C LEU A 26 7.79 13.68 -9.56
N ASP A 27 6.45 13.64 -9.47
CA ASP A 27 5.73 13.94 -8.23
C ASP A 27 5.65 12.77 -7.25
N GLY A 28 6.01 11.56 -7.67
CA GLY A 28 5.89 10.36 -6.83
C GLY A 28 4.44 10.01 -6.52
N PHE A 29 4.17 8.74 -6.27
CA PHE A 29 2.82 8.31 -5.90
C PHE A 29 2.67 8.33 -4.39
N LEU A 30 1.68 9.08 -3.88
CA LEU A 30 1.35 9.08 -2.46
C LEU A 30 1.03 7.65 -2.01
N VAL A 31 1.76 7.15 -1.01
CA VAL A 31 1.48 5.85 -0.36
C VAL A 31 1.01 5.99 1.08
N ALA A 32 1.35 7.12 1.73
CA ALA A 32 0.81 7.53 3.02
C ALA A 32 1.07 9.03 3.24
N THR A 33 0.21 9.68 4.00
CA THR A 33 0.28 11.10 4.37
C THR A 33 1.29 11.38 5.49
N SER A 34 1.87 10.36 6.10
CA SER A 34 2.88 10.50 7.17
C SER A 34 3.61 9.18 7.42
N LEU A 35 4.80 9.24 8.03
CA LEU A 35 5.63 8.06 8.30
C LEU A 35 4.98 7.10 9.31
N ASP A 36 4.34 7.60 10.37
CA ASP A 36 3.67 6.78 11.36
C ASP A 36 2.48 6.02 10.76
N ARG A 37 1.67 6.69 9.92
CA ARG A 37 0.61 6.03 9.16
C ARG A 37 1.16 5.00 8.20
N PHE A 38 2.23 5.32 7.45
CA PHE A 38 2.88 4.36 6.56
C PHE A 38 3.30 3.10 7.31
N LEU A 39 3.96 3.22 8.46
CA LEU A 39 4.41 2.09 9.26
C LEU A 39 3.22 1.26 9.80
N ALA A 40 2.14 1.91 10.21
CA ALA A 40 0.91 1.23 10.62
C ALA A 40 0.28 0.46 9.44
N MET A 41 0.12 1.10 8.28
CA MET A 41 -0.41 0.47 7.06
C MET A 41 0.46 -0.73 6.63
N VAL A 42 1.79 -0.58 6.57
CA VAL A 42 2.71 -1.69 6.24
C VAL A 42 2.52 -2.85 7.21
N THR A 43 2.40 -2.57 8.50
CA THR A 43 2.25 -3.61 9.53
C THR A 43 0.97 -4.42 9.31
N TRP A 44 -0.17 -3.73 9.14
CA TRP A 44 -1.47 -4.36 8.89
C TRP A 44 -1.49 -5.10 7.56
N TRP A 45 -0.92 -4.52 6.51
CA TRP A 45 -0.88 -5.12 5.18
C TRP A 45 -0.03 -6.40 5.16
N ILE A 46 1.16 -6.40 5.78
CA ILE A 46 2.01 -7.60 5.88
C ILE A 46 1.33 -8.68 6.72
N ALA A 47 0.74 -8.32 7.87
CA ALA A 47 0.05 -9.26 8.73
C ALA A 47 -1.15 -9.89 8.01
N GLY A 48 -1.97 -9.06 7.35
CA GLY A 48 -3.09 -9.50 6.54
C GLY A 48 -2.68 -10.44 5.41
N ARG A 49 -1.66 -10.07 4.63
CA ARG A 49 -1.14 -10.93 3.56
C ARG A 49 -0.65 -12.29 4.06
N ARG A 50 -0.03 -12.34 5.23
CA ARG A 50 0.41 -13.62 5.83
C ARG A 50 -0.76 -14.49 6.21
N ILE A 51 -1.83 -13.91 6.76
CA ILE A 51 -3.06 -14.65 7.08
C ILE A 51 -3.74 -15.12 5.79
N LEU A 52 -3.87 -14.25 4.79
CA LEU A 52 -4.44 -14.58 3.48
C LEU A 52 -3.75 -15.80 2.85
N GLY A 53 -2.42 -15.89 2.90
CA GLY A 53 -1.67 -17.03 2.38
C GLY A 53 -1.84 -18.35 3.16
N THR A 54 -2.60 -18.34 4.26
CA THR A 54 -2.94 -19.55 5.06
C THR A 54 -4.39 -19.98 4.89
N LEU A 55 -5.21 -19.18 4.23
CA LEU A 55 -6.60 -19.51 3.96
C LEU A 55 -6.67 -20.52 2.81
N GLU A 56 -7.59 -21.48 2.93
CA GLU A 56 -7.80 -22.56 1.94
C GLU A 56 -9.16 -22.45 1.23
N ASN A 57 -9.92 -21.39 1.52
CA ASN A 57 -11.28 -21.18 1.04
C ASN A 57 -11.36 -19.89 0.21
N GLN A 58 -11.79 -20.01 -1.04
CA GLN A 58 -11.85 -18.90 -2.00
C GLN A 58 -12.78 -17.75 -1.57
N ASP A 59 -13.89 -18.05 -0.91
CA ASP A 59 -14.82 -17.02 -0.43
C ASP A 59 -14.20 -16.23 0.74
N GLU A 60 -13.53 -16.95 1.64
CA GLU A 60 -12.79 -16.35 2.75
C GLU A 60 -11.61 -15.52 2.22
N ASP A 61 -10.88 -16.00 1.22
CA ASP A 61 -9.80 -15.24 0.57
C ASP A 61 -10.31 -13.91 0.01
N HIS A 62 -11.45 -13.95 -0.68
CA HIS A 62 -12.04 -12.76 -1.29
C HIS A 62 -12.43 -11.72 -0.23
N LEU A 63 -13.16 -12.15 0.81
CA LEU A 63 -13.57 -11.28 1.90
C LEU A 63 -12.37 -10.77 2.71
N PHE A 64 -11.34 -11.61 2.89
CA PHE A 64 -10.17 -11.23 3.66
C PHE A 64 -9.30 -10.22 2.92
N ARG A 65 -9.20 -10.29 1.58
CA ARG A 65 -8.56 -9.21 0.78
C ARG A 65 -9.24 -7.86 1.00
N GLN A 66 -10.58 -7.81 0.97
CA GLN A 66 -11.34 -6.59 1.24
C GLN A 66 -11.06 -6.08 2.66
N HIS A 67 -11.00 -6.98 3.65
CA HIS A 67 -10.67 -6.59 5.02
C HIS A 67 -9.28 -5.95 5.14
N ILE A 68 -8.29 -6.43 4.38
CA ILE A 68 -6.96 -5.83 4.32
C ILE A 68 -7.03 -4.42 3.71
N GLU A 69 -7.78 -4.25 2.62
CA GLU A 69 -7.97 -2.95 1.96
C GLU A 69 -8.66 -1.95 2.88
N ASP A 70 -9.73 -2.36 3.57
CA ASP A 70 -10.46 -1.53 4.53
C ASP A 70 -9.55 -1.09 5.69
N ALA A 71 -8.76 -2.01 6.26
CA ALA A 71 -7.83 -1.68 7.34
C ALA A 71 -6.78 -0.64 6.92
N VAL A 72 -6.25 -0.76 5.70
CA VAL A 72 -5.30 0.22 5.15
C VAL A 72 -6.00 1.56 4.88
N TRP A 73 -7.23 1.54 4.37
CA TRP A 73 -8.05 2.74 4.14
C TRP A 73 -8.41 3.49 5.43
N GLU A 74 -8.76 2.77 6.51
CA GLU A 74 -9.09 3.37 7.81
C GLU A 74 -7.90 4.12 8.43
N ILE A 75 -6.67 3.63 8.21
CA ILE A 75 -5.45 4.27 8.71
C ILE A 75 -5.14 5.55 7.90
N ASP A 76 -5.24 5.45 6.57
CA ASP A 76 -4.94 6.57 5.67
C ASP A 76 -5.67 6.43 4.34
N ALA A 77 -6.85 7.03 4.24
CA ALA A 77 -7.67 7.00 3.02
C ALA A 77 -7.01 7.65 1.79
N ALA A 78 -6.10 8.61 1.98
CA ALA A 78 -5.39 9.23 0.86
C ALA A 78 -4.25 8.34 0.37
N GLY A 79 -3.46 7.76 1.29
CA GLY A 79 -2.40 6.82 0.96
C GLY A 79 -2.92 5.48 0.41
N ALA A 80 -4.06 5.01 0.91
CA ALA A 80 -4.68 3.74 0.51
C ALA A 80 -5.12 3.69 -0.95
N GLN A 81 -5.30 4.84 -1.61
CA GLN A 81 -5.60 4.92 -3.03
C GLN A 81 -4.44 4.46 -3.93
N SER A 82 -3.24 4.31 -3.36
CA SER A 82 -2.09 3.80 -4.10
C SER A 82 -2.26 2.33 -4.48
N GLU A 83 -2.09 2.01 -5.76
CA GLU A 83 -2.05 0.62 -6.25
C GLU A 83 -0.92 -0.21 -5.63
N ALA A 84 0.05 0.43 -4.95
CA ALA A 84 1.07 -0.26 -4.18
C ALA A 84 0.48 -1.22 -3.12
N TRP A 85 -0.71 -0.92 -2.60
CA TRP A 85 -1.39 -1.73 -1.59
C TRP A 85 -2.25 -2.85 -2.19
N THR A 86 -2.95 -2.58 -3.29
CA THR A 86 -3.93 -3.51 -3.87
C THR A 86 -3.33 -4.44 -4.91
N TYR A 87 -2.31 -4.02 -5.65
CA TYR A 87 -1.76 -4.80 -6.76
C TYR A 87 -1.34 -6.20 -6.32
N ALA A 88 -0.54 -6.29 -5.25
CA ALA A 88 -0.05 -7.57 -4.73
C ALA A 88 -1.05 -8.36 -3.87
N LEU A 89 -2.30 -7.88 -3.73
CA LEU A 89 -3.41 -8.67 -3.18
C LEU A 89 -4.18 -9.41 -4.28
N HIS A 90 -4.24 -8.82 -5.48
CA HIS A 90 -5.03 -9.34 -6.60
C HIS A 90 -4.20 -9.90 -7.75
N ASN A 91 -2.89 -9.67 -7.75
CA ASN A 91 -1.95 -10.13 -8.77
C ASN A 91 -0.78 -10.82 -8.06
N ASP A 92 -0.81 -12.15 -8.05
CA ASP A 92 0.31 -13.01 -7.65
C ASP A 92 1.04 -13.56 -8.89
#